data_AF-A0AAV4QNG7-F1
#
_entry.id   AF-A0AAV4QNG7-F1
#
_cell.length_a   1.000
_cell.length_b   1.000
_cell.length_c   1.000
_cell.angle_alpha   90.00
_cell.angle_beta   90.00
_cell.angle_gamma   90.00
#
_symmetry.space_group_name_H-M   'P 1'
#
loop_
_entity.id
_entity.type
_entity.pdbx_description
1 polymer ?
#
loop_
_entity_poly.entity_id
_entity_poly.type
_entity_poly.pdbx_seq_one_letter_code
_entity_poly.pdbx_strand_id
1 'polypeptide(L)'
;MYLIWMRPMPDLSTLHPFLQACSKLICLQLFTIYPANGIDVLLKSWIENRPASLQEVLISISNVRNEDDYLSLTTVADEYVPLLQVLGLNVFLIIDSNWR
;
A
#
# COMPACT_ATOMS: atom_id res chain seq x y z
N MET A 1 0.89 -6.67 -16.59
CA MET A 1 -0.43 -6.00 -16.48
C MET A 1 -0.32 -4.88 -15.47
N TYR A 2 -1.05 -3.79 -15.68
CA TYR A 2 -1.03 -2.61 -14.81
C TYR A 2 -2.45 -2.37 -14.30
N LEU A 3 -2.61 -2.13 -13.01
CA LEU A 3 -3.90 -1.80 -12.41
C LEU A 3 -3.79 -0.48 -11.65
N ILE A 4 -4.64 0.47 -12.01
CA ILE A 4 -4.85 1.70 -11.23
C ILE A 4 -6.22 1.62 -10.58
N TRP A 5 -6.26 1.70 -9.26
CA TRP A 5 -7.50 1.78 -8.50
C TRP A 5 -7.63 3.17 -7.88
N MET A 6 -8.32 4.05 -8.59
CA MET A 6 -8.50 5.47 -8.20
C MET A 6 -9.64 5.72 -7.21
N ARG A 7 -10.49 4.72 -6.94
CA ARG A 7 -11.56 4.90 -5.94
C ARG A 7 -11.01 4.69 -4.53
N PRO A 8 -11.29 5.59 -3.58
CA PRO A 8 -10.92 5.39 -2.19
C PRO A 8 -11.33 4.02 -1.69
N MET A 9 -10.36 3.24 -1.23
CA MET A 9 -10.64 1.95 -0.58
C MET A 9 -10.72 2.15 0.93
N PRO A 10 -11.88 1.89 1.58
CA PRO A 10 -12.02 2.06 3.03
C PRO A 10 -11.13 1.12 3.85
N ASP A 11 -10.86 -0.07 3.30
CA ASP A 11 -10.00 -1.09 3.90
C ASP A 11 -9.18 -1.78 2.80
N LEU A 12 -7.86 -1.60 2.89
CA LEU A 12 -6.88 -2.11 1.94
C LEU A 12 -6.64 -3.61 2.09
N SER A 13 -6.93 -4.21 3.25
CA SER A 13 -6.74 -5.65 3.48
C SER A 13 -7.60 -6.50 2.55
N THR A 14 -8.75 -5.96 2.10
CA THR A 14 -9.69 -6.60 1.17
C THR A 14 -9.08 -6.88 -0.21
N LEU A 15 -7.97 -6.23 -0.57
CA LEU A 15 -7.27 -6.47 -1.83
C LEU A 15 -6.53 -7.81 -1.86
N HIS A 16 -6.17 -8.38 -0.71
CA HIS A 16 -5.30 -9.55 -0.68
C HIS A 16 -5.81 -10.73 -1.54
N PRO A 17 -7.09 -11.18 -1.41
CA PRO A 17 -7.60 -12.29 -2.22
C PRO A 17 -7.68 -11.95 -3.72
N PHE A 18 -8.02 -10.70 -4.04
CA PHE A 18 -8.11 -10.23 -5.43
C PHE A 18 -6.72 -10.22 -6.10
N LEU A 19 -5.70 -9.73 -5.41
CA LEU A 19 -4.34 -9.66 -5.93
C LEU A 19 -3.74 -11.07 -6.12
N GLN A 20 -4.07 -12.01 -5.24
CA GLN A 20 -3.68 -13.42 -5.37
C GLN A 20 -4.22 -14.06 -6.66
N ALA A 21 -5.41 -13.70 -7.10
CA ALA A 21 -5.97 -14.17 -8.37
C ALA A 21 -5.30 -13.55 -9.61
N CYS A 22 -4.55 -12.46 -9.45
CA CYS A 22 -3.97 -11.68 -10.55
C CYS A 22 -2.55 -12.11 -10.91
N SER A 23 -2.38 -13.30 -11.49
CA SER A 23 -1.08 -13.92 -11.82
C SER A 23 -0.19 -13.19 -12.84
N LYS A 24 -0.68 -12.11 -13.47
CA LYS A 24 0.03 -11.31 -14.47
C LYS A 24 0.16 -9.82 -14.07
N LEU A 25 -0.30 -9.46 -12.87
CA LEU A 25 -0.21 -8.09 -12.37
C LEU A 25 1.25 -7.76 -12.04
N ILE A 26 1.79 -6.75 -12.73
CA ILE A 26 3.19 -6.33 -12.60
C ILE A 26 3.28 -5.10 -11.71
N CYS A 27 2.37 -4.14 -11.89
CA CYS A 27 2.33 -2.96 -11.07
C CYS A 27 0.89 -2.57 -10.68
N LEU A 28 0.76 -2.14 -9.43
CA LEU A 28 -0.49 -1.76 -8.79
C LEU A 28 -0.39 -0.32 -8.26
N GLN A 29 -1.35 0.52 -8.61
CA GLN A 29 -1.51 1.84 -8.00
C GLN A 29 -2.84 1.89 -7.24
N LEU A 30 -2.78 2.31 -5.98
CA LEU A 30 -3.92 2.41 -5.08
C LEU A 30 -4.06 3.84 -4.61
N PHE A 31 -5.31 4.30 -4.55
CA PHE A 31 -5.67 5.53 -3.86
C PHE A 31 -6.56 5.21 -2.66
N THR A 32 -6.23 5.78 -1.51
CA THR A 32 -7.07 5.74 -0.32
C THR A 32 -7.05 7.09 0.43
N ILE A 33 -7.93 7.17 1.41
CA ILE A 33 -8.11 8.32 2.30
C ILE A 33 -7.77 7.81 3.70
N TYR A 34 -7.07 8.62 4.51
CA TYR A 34 -6.81 8.33 5.92
C TYR A 34 -8.12 7.89 6.62
N PRO A 35 -8.12 6.82 7.43
CA PRO A 35 -6.96 6.18 8.09
C PRO A 35 -6.20 5.12 7.30
N ALA A 36 -6.52 4.87 6.02
CA ALA A 36 -5.89 3.80 5.23
C ALA A 36 -5.93 2.43 5.95
N ASN A 37 -7.10 2.06 6.48
CA ASN A 37 -7.26 0.84 7.28
C ASN A 37 -6.70 -0.39 6.56
N GLY A 38 -6.06 -1.27 7.33
CA GLY A 38 -5.54 -2.55 6.82
C GLY A 38 -4.30 -2.42 5.92
N ILE A 39 -3.65 -1.25 5.88
CA ILE A 39 -2.40 -1.07 5.13
C ILE A 39 -1.28 -1.98 5.67
N ASP A 40 -1.13 -2.07 6.98
CA ASP A 40 -0.21 -2.96 7.68
C ASP A 40 -0.50 -4.44 7.34
N VAL A 41 -1.78 -4.83 7.37
CA VAL A 41 -2.22 -6.18 7.01
C VAL A 41 -1.90 -6.48 5.54
N LEU A 42 -2.15 -5.53 4.64
CA LEU A 42 -1.85 -5.69 3.21
C LEU A 42 -0.34 -5.86 2.98
N LEU A 43 0.48 -4.98 3.56
CA LEU A 43 1.94 -5.02 3.42
C LEU A 43 2.52 -6.31 4.00
N LYS A 44 2.08 -6.71 5.21
CA LYS A 44 2.46 -7.97 5.83
C LYS A 44 2.09 -9.17 4.95
N SER A 45 0.91 -9.15 4.33
CA SER A 45 0.48 -10.23 3.45
C SER A 45 1.38 -10.41 2.23
N TRP A 46 2.06 -9.35 1.76
CA TRP A 46 3.03 -9.45 0.66
C TRP A 46 4.40 -9.96 1.11
N ILE A 47 4.74 -9.85 2.40
CA ILE A 47 5.92 -10.53 2.95
C ILE A 47 5.68 -12.05 2.94
N GLU A 48 4.48 -12.48 3.34
CA GLU A 48 4.14 -13.90 3.50
C GLU A 48 3.75 -14.57 2.17
N ASN A 49 2.93 -13.89 1.36
CA ASN A 49 2.35 -14.41 0.14
C ASN A 49 2.12 -13.30 -0.88
N ARG A 50 3.19 -12.86 -1.55
CA ARG A 50 3.13 -11.90 -2.65
C ARG A 50 2.61 -12.55 -3.94
N PRO A 51 1.75 -11.88 -4.74
CA PRO A 51 1.50 -12.30 -6.11
C PRO A 51 2.80 -12.39 -6.92
N ALA A 52 3.05 -13.54 -7.56
CA ALA A 52 4.36 -13.86 -8.14
C ALA A 52 4.89 -12.85 -9.17
N SER A 53 4.00 -12.22 -9.93
CA SER A 53 4.36 -11.25 -10.98
C SER A 53 4.49 -9.81 -10.49
N LEU A 54 4.05 -9.50 -9.27
CA LEU A 54 3.97 -8.13 -8.77
C LEU A 54 5.36 -7.62 -8.41
N GLN A 55 5.76 -6.52 -9.04
CA GLN A 55 7.10 -5.91 -8.92
C GLN A 55 7.05 -4.52 -8.32
N GLU A 56 5.94 -3.79 -8.50
CA GLU A 56 5.83 -2.41 -8.05
C GLU A 56 4.44 -2.10 -7.51
N VAL A 57 4.39 -1.35 -6.41
CA VAL A 57 3.16 -0.85 -5.79
C VAL A 57 3.33 0.61 -5.43
N LEU A 58 2.36 1.42 -5.84
CA LEU A 58 2.19 2.79 -5.38
C LEU A 58 0.92 2.89 -4.54
N ILE A 59 1.01 3.43 -3.33
CA ILE A 59 -0.16 3.70 -2.47
C ILE A 59 -0.18 5.20 -2.17
N SER A 60 -1.18 5.90 -2.70
CA SER A 60 -1.43 7.30 -2.41
C SER A 60 -2.48 7.43 -1.32
N ILE A 61 -2.13 8.11 -0.23
CA ILE A 61 -2.97 8.31 0.95
C ILE A 61 -3.21 9.81 1.11
N SER A 62 -4.48 10.20 1.13
CA SER A 62 -4.89 11.60 1.26
C SER A 62 -5.64 11.88 2.57
N ASN A 63 -5.94 13.16 2.84
CA ASN A 63 -6.69 13.61 4.02
C ASN A 63 -6.00 13.22 5.35
N VAL A 64 -4.67 13.23 5.39
CA VAL A 64 -3.89 13.13 6.63
C VAL A 64 -3.92 14.50 7.30
N ARG A 65 -4.56 14.60 8.47
CA ARG A 65 -5.02 15.89 9.02
C ARG A 65 -4.10 16.48 10.07
N ASN A 66 -3.26 15.66 10.69
CA ASN A 66 -2.38 16.08 11.77
C ASN A 66 -1.05 15.32 11.72
N GLU A 67 -0.11 15.73 12.58
CA GLU A 67 1.22 15.12 12.68
C GLU A 67 1.17 13.68 13.19
N ASP A 68 0.29 13.35 14.14
CA ASP A 68 0.14 12.00 14.67
C ASP A 68 -0.32 10.99 13.60
N ASP A 69 -1.29 11.38 12.76
CA ASP A 69 -1.77 10.60 11.61
C ASP A 69 -0.61 10.33 10.63
N TYR A 70 0.21 11.35 10.36
CA TYR A 70 1.38 11.25 9.48
C TYR A 70 2.43 10.31 10.08
N LEU A 71 2.77 10.50 11.36
CA LEU A 71 3.73 9.67 12.08
C LEU A 71 3.31 8.20 12.11
N SER A 72 2.03 7.92 12.32
CA SER A 72 1.48 6.57 12.27
C SER A 72 1.71 5.90 10.92
N LEU A 73 1.47 6.60 9.81
CA LEU A 73 1.69 6.07 8.46
C LEU A 73 3.18 5.90 8.14
N THR A 74 4.02 6.85 8.54
CA THR A 74 5.48 6.73 8.34
C THR A 74 6.07 5.58 9.15
N THR A 75 5.56 5.32 10.36
CA THR A 75 5.99 4.17 11.16
C THR A 75 5.72 2.85 10.43
N VAL A 76 4.54 2.71 9.82
CA VAL A 76 4.20 1.55 8.97
C VAL A 76 5.12 1.50 7.74
N ALA A 77 5.38 2.62 7.09
CA ALA A 77 6.27 2.65 5.94
C ALA A 77 7.70 2.18 6.30
N ASP A 78 8.25 2.69 7.40
CA ASP A 78 9.59 2.37 7.89
C ASP A 78 9.73 0.90 8.30
N GLU A 79 8.67 0.30 8.86
CA GLU A 79 8.65 -1.11 9.24
C GLU A 79 8.61 -2.05 8.02
N TYR A 80 7.74 -1.79 7.05
CA TYR A 80 7.42 -2.77 6.00
C TYR A 80 8.10 -2.52 4.65
N VAL A 81 8.30 -1.26 4.25
CA VAL A 81 8.84 -0.95 2.90
C VAL A 81 10.24 -1.52 2.69
N PRO A 82 11.21 -1.38 3.62
CA PRO A 82 12.54 -1.96 3.42
C PRO A 82 12.51 -3.48 3.29
N LEU A 83 11.66 -4.16 4.06
CA LEU A 83 11.50 -5.61 4.02
C LEU A 83 10.97 -6.06 2.65
N LEU A 84 9.96 -5.37 2.12
CA LEU A 84 9.37 -5.68 0.83
C LEU A 84 10.34 -5.42 -0.33
N GLN A 85 11.14 -4.34 -0.25
CA GLN A 85 12.17 -4.04 -1.25
C GLN A 85 13.25 -5.14 -1.29
N VAL A 86 13.68 -5.67 -0.14
CA VAL A 86 14.61 -6.81 -0.09
C VAL A 86 14.02 -8.06 -0.75
N LEU A 87 12.71 -8.25 -0.68
CA LEU A 87 11.99 -9.33 -1.38
C LEU A 87 11.76 -9.03 -2.87
N GLY A 88 12.25 -7.90 -3.38
CA GLY A 88 12.12 -7.47 -4.77
C GLY A 88 10.77 -6.87 -5.12
N LEU A 89 9.99 -6.40 -4.13
CA LEU A 89 8.78 -5.61 -4.34
C LEU A 89 9.07 -4.13 -4.06
N ASN A 90 9.03 -3.30 -5.09
CA ASN A 90 9.19 -1.87 -4.93
C ASN A 90 7.88 -1.26 -4.44
N VAL A 91 7.84 -0.82 -3.18
CA VAL A 91 6.66 -0.17 -2.60
C VAL A 91 6.95 1.31 -2.35
N PHE A 92 6.02 2.15 -2.78
CA PHE A 92 6.06 3.60 -2.60
C PHE A 92 4.77 4.06 -1.91
N LEU A 93 4.91 4.72 -0.76
CA LEU A 93 3.79 5.38 -0.09
C LEU A 93 3.89 6.88 -0.33
N ILE A 94 2.88 7.46 -0.97
CA ILE A 94 2.72 8.91 -1.12
C ILE A 94 1.71 9.36 -0.09
N ILE A 95 2.17 10.13 0.89
CA ILE A 95 1.33 10.66 1.97
C ILE A 95 1.08 12.14 1.71
N ASP A 96 -0.13 12.47 1.30
CA ASP A 96 -0.58 13.85 1.10
C ASP A 96 -1.08 14.42 2.43
N SER A 97 -0.32 15.38 2.95
CA SER A 97 -0.55 16.01 4.25
C SER A 97 -0.93 17.48 4.05
N ASN A 98 -2.08 17.86 4.61
CA ASN A 98 -2.64 19.21 4.47
C ASN A 98 -2.35 20.14 5.66
N TRP A 99 -1.49 19.71 6.59
CA TRP A 99 -1.25 20.42 7.86
C TRP A 99 0.04 21.25 7.88
N ARG A 100 0.75 21.35 6.75
CA ARG A 100 1.91 22.23 6.56
C ARG A 100 1.52 23.64 6.16
#